data_AF-A0A376FB58-F1
#
_entry.id   AF-A0A376FB58-F1
#
_cell.length_a   1.000
_cell.length_b   1.000
_cell.length_c   1.000
_cell.angle_alpha   90.00
_cell.angle_beta   90.00
_cell.angle_gamma   90.00
#
_symmetry.space_group_name_H-M   'P 1'
#
loop_
_entity.id
_entity.type
_entity.pdbx_description
1 polymer ?
#
loop_
_entity_poly.entity_id
_entity_poly.type
_entity_poly.pdbx_seq_one_letter_code
_entity_poly.pdbx_strand_id
1 'polypeptide(L)'
;MTTAIKHVAEHAGIKAKVKSFPWWLVSAMSPFNTTLREMREMRYLWEQTIEMDNSKLIAFLGHEPQTPLTEAVRSTLAGLGCI
;
A
#
# COMPACT_ATOMS: atom_id res chain seq x y z
N MET A 1 -4.20 -4.90 3.00
CA MET A 1 -4.08 -4.25 1.67
C MET A 1 -3.75 -5.21 0.54
N THR A 2 -2.62 -5.95 0.59
CA THR A 2 -2.16 -6.81 -0.51
C THR A 2 -3.19 -7.85 -0.99
N THR A 3 -3.96 -8.42 -0.08
CA THR A 3 -5.06 -9.35 -0.41
C THR A 3 -6.15 -8.69 -1.24
N ALA A 4 -6.53 -7.44 -0.93
CA ALA A 4 -7.56 -6.71 -1.68
C ALA A 4 -7.08 -6.39 -3.10
N ILE A 5 -5.83 -5.95 -3.27
CA ILE A 5 -5.22 -5.70 -4.57
C ILE A 5 -5.17 -6.98 -5.41
N LYS A 6 -4.68 -8.07 -4.83
CA LYS A 6 -4.62 -9.37 -5.52
C LYS A 6 -6.02 -9.83 -5.95
N HIS A 7 -6.99 -9.74 -5.05
CA HIS A 7 -8.38 -10.12 -5.33
C HIS A 7 -8.98 -9.31 -6.48
N VAL A 8 -8.83 -7.98 -6.48
CA VAL A 8 -9.34 -7.11 -7.55
C VAL A 8 -8.62 -7.40 -8.88
N ALA A 9 -7.30 -7.57 -8.87
CA ALA A 9 -6.55 -7.90 -10.09
C ALA A 9 -6.96 -9.27 -10.67
N GLU A 10 -7.17 -10.28 -9.82
CA GLU A 10 -7.65 -11.59 -10.24
C GLU A 10 -9.05 -11.53 -10.86
N HIS A 11 -9.94 -10.68 -10.32
CA HIS A 11 -11.27 -10.44 -10.92
C HIS A 11 -11.21 -9.75 -12.28
N ALA A 12 -10.14 -8.99 -12.54
CA ALA A 12 -9.86 -8.39 -13.85
C ALA A 12 -9.11 -9.35 -14.80
N GLY A 13 -8.90 -10.61 -14.42
CA GLY A 13 -8.18 -11.61 -15.23
C GLY A 13 -6.65 -11.53 -15.16
N ILE A 14 -6.10 -10.68 -14.28
CA ILE A 14 -4.66 -10.49 -14.11
C ILE A 14 -4.15 -11.38 -12.98
N LYS A 15 -3.23 -12.30 -13.28
CA LYS A 15 -2.55 -13.12 -12.28
C LYS A 15 -1.46 -12.32 -11.54
N ALA A 16 -1.86 -11.61 -10.50
CA ALA A 16 -0.94 -10.86 -9.63
C ALA A 16 -0.10 -11.79 -8.73
N LYS A 17 1.23 -11.81 -8.95
CA LYS A 17 2.17 -12.51 -8.07
C LYS A 17 2.62 -11.58 -6.94
N VAL A 18 2.28 -11.94 -5.71
CA VAL A 18 2.74 -11.22 -4.51
C VAL A 18 4.08 -11.81 -4.06
N LYS A 19 5.09 -10.95 -3.89
CA LYS A 19 6.40 -11.33 -3.35
C LYS A 19 6.85 -10.30 -2.32
N SER A 20 7.62 -10.75 -1.33
CA SER A 20 8.27 -9.85 -0.38
C SER A 20 9.35 -9.02 -1.06
N PHE A 21 9.44 -7.75 -0.70
CA PHE A 21 10.46 -6.85 -1.22
C PHE A 21 11.85 -7.25 -0.65
N PRO A 22 12.90 -7.36 -1.49
CA PRO A 22 14.20 -7.88 -1.06
C PRO A 22 15.04 -6.82 -0.31
N TRP A 23 14.70 -6.57 0.96
CA TRP A 23 15.38 -5.58 1.81
C TRP A 23 16.90 -5.80 1.96
N TRP A 24 17.36 -7.04 1.84
CA TRP A 24 18.79 -7.36 1.85
C TRP A 24 19.53 -6.73 0.66
N LEU A 25 18.90 -6.72 -0.52
CA LEU A 25 19.49 -6.18 -1.75
C LEU A 25 19.57 -4.65 -1.65
N VAL A 26 18.51 -4.02 -1.14
CA VAL A 26 18.50 -2.57 -0.86
C VAL A 26 19.59 -2.20 0.13
N SER A 27 19.77 -3.01 1.19
CA SER A 27 20.83 -2.79 2.18
C SER A 27 22.23 -2.93 1.58
N ALA A 28 22.45 -3.89 0.68
CA ALA A 28 23.73 -4.11 0.00
C ALA A 28 24.05 -3.01 -1.02
N MET A 29 23.05 -2.47 -1.71
CA MET A 29 23.23 -1.42 -2.72
C MET A 29 23.18 0.02 -2.17
N SER A 30 22.68 0.20 -0.94
CA SER A 30 22.62 1.47 -0.22
C SER A 30 23.92 2.30 -0.22
N PRO A 31 25.14 1.74 -0.04
CA PRO A 31 26.36 2.54 -0.09
C PRO A 31 26.68 3.13 -1.49
N PHE A 32 26.11 2.57 -2.56
CA PHE A 32 26.36 3.00 -3.93
C PHE A 32 25.32 3.98 -4.47
N ASN A 33 24.15 4.10 -3.81
CA ASN A 33 23.05 4.93 -4.28
C ASN A 33 22.33 5.61 -3.11
N THR A 34 22.32 6.94 -3.14
CA THR A 34 21.66 7.78 -2.13
C THR A 34 20.17 7.47 -1.98
N THR A 35 19.42 7.28 -3.06
CA THR A 35 17.98 6.95 -3.01
C THR A 35 17.72 5.65 -2.24
N LEU A 36 18.55 4.62 -2.44
CA LEU A 36 18.40 3.35 -1.71
C LEU A 36 18.74 3.48 -0.23
N ARG A 37 19.66 4.39 0.13
CA ARG A 37 19.95 4.73 1.52
C ARG A 37 18.75 5.38 2.20
N GLU A 38 18.15 6.38 1.57
CA GLU A 38 16.93 7.04 2.10
C GLU A 38 15.76 6.04 2.19
N MET A 39 15.60 5.15 1.20
CA MET A 39 14.58 4.09 1.26
C MET A 39 14.77 3.15 2.46
N ARG A 40 16.02 2.91 2.89
CA ARG A 40 16.31 2.09 4.07
C ARG A 40 15.86 2.78 5.36
N GLU A 41 15.92 4.10 5.43
CA GLU A 41 15.43 4.87 6.58
C GLU A 41 13.90 4.78 6.67
N MET A 42 13.22 4.80 5.52
CA MET A 42 11.77 4.63 5.41
C MET A 42 11.28 3.19 5.62
N ARG A 43 12.18 2.23 5.88
CA ARG A 43 11.84 0.81 6.10
C ARG A 43 10.85 0.60 7.23
N TYR A 44 10.85 1.46 8.26
CA TYR A 44 9.91 1.32 9.38
C TYR A 44 8.44 1.38 8.92
N LEU A 45 8.12 2.18 7.90
CA LEU A 45 6.78 2.27 7.30
C LEU A 45 6.33 0.96 6.64
N TRP A 46 7.29 0.12 6.24
CA TRP A 46 7.02 -1.18 5.64
C TRP A 46 6.82 -2.27 6.70
N GLU A 47 7.48 -2.14 7.85
CA GLU A 47 7.43 -3.13 8.93
C GLU A 47 6.29 -2.87 9.92
N GLN A 48 5.96 -1.61 10.15
CA GLN A 48 4.92 -1.21 11.09
C GLN A 48 3.69 -0.71 10.34
N THR A 49 2.57 -1.39 10.57
CA THR A 49 1.26 -0.88 10.11
C THR A 49 0.96 0.41 10.86
N ILE A 50 0.97 1.52 10.14
CA ILE A 50 0.50 2.79 10.67
C ILE A 50 -0.99 2.88 10.42
N GLU A 51 -1.76 2.86 11.50
CA GLU A 51 -3.21 3.09 11.47
C GLU A 51 -3.47 4.54 11.85
N MET A 52 -4.28 5.22 11.03
CA MET A 52 -4.63 6.61 11.25
C MET A 52 -5.92 6.66 12.07
N ASP A 53 -5.85 7.21 13.28
CA ASP A 53 -7.02 7.38 14.14
C ASP A 53 -7.95 8.46 13.58
N ASN A 54 -9.17 8.08 13.24
CA ASN A 54 -10.22 8.96 12.72
C ASN A 54 -11.17 9.47 13.81
N SER A 55 -10.92 9.20 15.10
CA SER A 55 -11.80 9.61 16.21
C SER A 55 -12.11 11.10 16.22
N LYS A 56 -11.09 11.95 15.98
CA LYS A 56 -11.28 13.41 15.89
C LYS A 56 -12.10 13.84 14.68
N LEU A 57 -11.96 13.13 13.56
CA LEU A 57 -12.69 13.42 12.33
C LEU A 57 -14.17 13.05 12.49
N ILE A 58 -14.45 11.89 13.08
CA ILE A 58 -15.82 11.47 13.40
C ILE A 58 -16.45 12.44 14.40
N ALA A 59 -15.72 12.88 15.42
CA ALA A 59 -16.21 13.86 16.38
C ALA A 59 -16.59 15.20 15.73
N PHE A 60 -15.89 15.59 14.65
CA PHE A 60 -16.15 16.82 13.92
C PHE A 60 -17.28 16.69 12.89
N LEU A 61 -17.31 15.61 12.10
CA LEU A 61 -18.28 15.40 11.01
C LEU A 61 -19.56 14.68 11.46
N GLY A 62 -19.57 14.07 12.64
CA GLY A 62 -20.66 13.25 13.18
C GLY A 62 -20.71 11.84 12.58
N HIS A 63 -20.43 11.68 11.29
CA HIS A 63 -20.32 10.38 10.64
C HIS A 63 -19.29 10.44 9.50
N GLU A 64 -18.47 9.38 9.36
CA GLU A 64 -17.56 9.23 8.24
C GLU A 64 -18.11 8.18 7.26
N PRO A 65 -18.29 8.52 5.97
CA PRO A 65 -18.60 7.54 4.93
C PRO A 65 -17.46 6.54 4.78
N GLN A 66 -17.65 5.31 5.26
CA GLN A 66 -16.64 4.26 5.15
C GLN A 66 -16.78 3.54 3.82
N THR A 67 -15.81 3.75 2.91
CA THR A 67 -15.74 3.00 1.65
C THR A 67 -15.05 1.66 1.89
N PRO A 68 -15.66 0.52 1.52
CA PRO A 68 -15.01 -0.78 1.66
C PRO A 68 -13.68 -0.82 0.89
N LEU A 69 -12.64 -1.37 1.53
CA LEU A 69 -11.27 -1.38 0.98
C LEU A 69 -11.19 -1.97 -0.44
N THR A 70 -11.93 -3.06 -0.70
CA THR A 70 -11.96 -3.70 -2.03
C THR A 70 -12.48 -2.75 -3.11
N GLU A 71 -13.49 -1.95 -2.80
CA GLU A 71 -14.10 -1.01 -3.75
C GLU A 71 -13.17 0.18 -4.00
N ALA A 72 -12.56 0.72 -2.94
CA ALA A 72 -11.56 1.77 -3.06
C ALA A 72 -10.37 1.33 -3.95
N VAL A 73 -9.89 0.10 -3.75
CA VAL A 73 -8.81 -0.49 -4.55
C VAL A 73 -9.22 -0.69 -6.01
N ARG A 74 -10.44 -1.18 -6.27
CA ARG A 74 -10.99 -1.32 -7.63
C ARG A 74 -11.05 0.01 -8.35
N SER A 75 -11.66 1.03 -7.74
CA SER A 75 -11.77 2.36 -8.32
C SER A 75 -10.39 2.96 -8.64
N THR A 76 -9.43 2.79 -7.71
CA THR A 76 -8.04 3.26 -7.91
C THR A 76 -7.36 2.56 -9.08
N LEU A 77 -7.42 1.22 -9.15
CA LEU A 77 -6.77 0.47 -10.22
C LEU A 77 -7.37 0.77 -11.60
N ALA A 78 -8.70 0.96 -11.67
CA ALA A 78 -9.38 1.37 -12.89
C ALA A 78 -8.97 2.78 -13.31
N GLY A 79 -8.91 3.74 -12.36
CA GLY A 79 -8.46 5.11 -12.64
C GLY A 79 -7.00 5.20 -13.09
N LEU A 80 -6.15 4.26 -12.65
CA LEU A 80 -4.76 4.13 -13.09
C LEU A 80 -4.61 3.33 -14.41
N GLY A 81 -5.69 2.79 -14.98
CA GLY A 81 -5.65 1.97 -16.20
C GLY A 81 -4.94 0.63 -16.04
N CYS A 82 -4.90 0.11 -14.80
CA CYS A 82 -4.25 -1.16 -14.48
C CYS A 82 -5.19 -2.37 -14.61
N ILE A 83 -6.51 -2.12 -14.66
CA ILE A 83 -7.58 -3.09 -14.88
C ILE A 83 -8.62 -2.52 -15.84
#